data_AF-A0A562MBN6-F1
#
_entry.id   AF-A0A562MBN6-F1
#
_cell.length_a   1.000
_cell.length_b   1.000
_cell.length_c   1.000
_cell.angle_alpha   90.00
_cell.angle_beta   90.00
_cell.angle_gamma   90.00
#
_symmetry.space_group_name_H-M   'P 1'
#
loop_
_entity.id
_entity.type
_entity.pdbx_description
1 polymer ?
#
loop_
_entity_poly.entity_id
_entity_poly.type
_entity_poly.pdbx_seq_one_letter_code
_entity_poly.pdbx_strand_id
1 'polypeptide(L)'
;MRSIQLKLLLAAVAAFMIKSIERTAPMLKFDLRGVEINLHATRQESPPKVIHIDYVLTVDTDESDQRLDLLHRNVRKYGTISNTVASATRLDGAVRRKS
;
A
#
# COMPACT_ATOMS: atom_id res chain seq x y z
N MET A 1 0.71 -22.72 -11.82
CA MET A 1 0.41 -22.98 -10.39
C MET A 1 1.24 -22.13 -9.42
N ARG A 2 2.55 -21.87 -9.67
CA ARG A 2 3.43 -21.11 -8.76
C ARG A 2 3.15 -19.60 -8.60
N SER A 3 2.37 -18.99 -9.49
CA SER A 3 2.09 -17.54 -9.48
C SER A 3 0.87 -17.14 -8.64
N ILE A 4 -0.02 -18.07 -8.29
CA ILE A 4 -1.30 -17.73 -7.62
C ILE A 4 -1.12 -17.36 -6.15
N GLN A 5 -0.20 -18.02 -5.43
CA GLN A 5 0.06 -17.75 -4.01
C GLN A 5 0.59 -16.33 -3.80
N LEU A 6 1.48 -15.85 -4.68
CA LEU A 6 1.97 -14.48 -4.64
C LEU A 6 0.84 -13.48 -4.92
N LYS A 7 -0.03 -13.76 -5.88
CA LYS A 7 -1.19 -12.89 -6.17
C LYS A 7 -2.14 -12.78 -4.98
N LEU A 8 -2.40 -13.89 -4.26
CA LEU A 8 -3.22 -13.87 -3.05
C LEU A 8 -2.57 -13.07 -1.92
N LEU A 9 -1.26 -13.21 -1.73
CA LEU A 9 -0.51 -12.38 -0.79
C LEU A 9 -0.66 -10.89 -1.14
N LEU A 10 -0.43 -10.51 -2.40
CA LEU A 10 -0.56 -9.12 -2.84
C LEU A 10 -1.98 -8.59 -2.71
N ALA A 11 -2.99 -9.40 -3.02
CA ALA A 11 -4.40 -9.02 -2.82
C ALA A 11 -4.70 -8.76 -1.33
N ALA A 12 -4.18 -9.60 -0.42
CA ALA A 12 -4.33 -9.37 1.01
C ALA A 12 -3.63 -8.07 1.43
N VAL A 13 -2.37 -7.84 1.01
CA VAL A 13 -1.63 -6.61 1.30
C VAL A 13 -2.39 -5.38 0.80
N ALA A 14 -2.89 -5.41 -0.44
CA ALA A 14 -3.72 -4.34 -1.01
C ALA A 14 -4.95 -4.05 -0.13
N ALA A 15 -5.72 -5.08 0.21
CA ALA A 15 -6.93 -4.94 1.01
C ALA A 15 -6.64 -4.32 2.39
N PHE A 16 -5.55 -4.73 3.04
CA PHE A 16 -5.16 -4.17 4.33
C PHE A 16 -4.68 -2.71 4.22
N MET A 17 -3.95 -2.36 3.16
CA MET A 17 -3.51 -0.98 2.93
C MET A 17 -4.71 -0.05 2.67
N ILE A 18 -5.65 -0.49 1.83
CA ILE A 18 -6.92 0.21 1.61
C ILE A 18 -7.67 0.38 2.93
N LYS A 19 -7.79 -0.68 3.73
CA LYS A 19 -8.48 -0.60 5.02
C LYS A 19 -7.80 0.34 6.00
N SER A 20 -6.46 0.39 5.98
CA SER A 20 -5.72 1.35 6.79
C SER A 20 -6.01 2.79 6.37
N ILE A 21 -6.17 3.06 5.07
CA ILE A 21 -6.50 4.39 4.55
C ILE A 21 -7.91 4.80 4.98
N GLU A 22 -8.90 3.93 4.82
CA GLU A 22 -10.28 4.17 5.27
C GLU A 22 -10.36 4.48 6.76
N ARG A 23 -9.50 3.84 7.57
CA ARG A 23 -9.41 4.10 9.01
C ARG A 23 -8.72 5.43 9.31
N THR A 24 -7.65 5.76 8.59
CA THR A 24 -6.83 6.96 8.84
C THR A 24 -7.47 8.25 8.32
N ALA A 25 -8.13 8.21 7.16
CA ALA A 25 -8.76 9.38 6.54
C ALA A 25 -9.68 10.17 7.49
N PRO A 26 -10.64 9.55 8.21
CA PRO A 26 -11.50 10.29 9.14
C PRO A 26 -10.72 10.89 10.32
N MET A 27 -9.67 10.22 10.81
CA MET A 27 -8.83 10.74 11.90
C MET A 27 -8.08 12.02 11.49
N LEU A 28 -7.75 12.15 10.20
CA LEU A 28 -7.09 13.33 9.63
C LEU A 28 -8.08 14.38 9.09
N LYS A 29 -9.40 14.11 9.20
CA LYS A 29 -10.46 14.86 8.52
C LYS A 29 -10.15 15.05 7.03
N PHE A 30 -9.69 13.98 6.38
CA PHE A 30 -9.26 13.96 4.99
C PHE A 30 -10.44 13.63 4.07
N ASP A 31 -10.67 14.45 3.04
CA ASP A 31 -11.72 14.20 2.06
C ASP A 31 -11.29 13.13 1.05
N LEU A 32 -11.65 11.87 1.34
CA LEU A 32 -11.35 10.71 0.52
C LEU A 32 -12.58 10.28 -0.27
N ARG A 33 -12.53 10.37 -1.60
CA ARG A 33 -13.60 9.87 -2.49
C ARG A 33 -13.34 8.45 -2.98
N GLY A 34 -12.08 8.10 -3.20
CA GLY A 34 -11.70 6.80 -3.74
C GLY A 34 -10.23 6.51 -3.55
N VAL A 35 -9.90 5.22 -3.54
CA VAL A 35 -8.53 4.75 -3.41
C VAL A 35 -8.31 3.51 -4.25
N GLU A 36 -7.21 3.51 -4.98
CA GLU A 36 -6.75 2.39 -5.80
C GLU A 36 -5.30 2.10 -5.43
N ILE A 37 -4.94 0.81 -5.35
CA ILE A 37 -3.56 0.40 -5.10
C ILE A 37 -3.12 -0.58 -6.17
N ASN A 38 -1.96 -0.31 -6.77
CA ASN A 38 -1.28 -1.22 -7.67
C ASN A 38 -0.05 -1.78 -6.96
N LEU A 39 0.07 -3.10 -6.92
CA LEU A 39 1.19 -3.80 -6.28
C LEU A 39 1.96 -4.61 -7.32
N HIS A 40 3.28 -4.57 -7.22
CA HIS A 40 4.18 -5.43 -7.96
C HIS A 40 5.16 -6.08 -7.01
N ALA A 41 5.40 -7.39 -7.15
CA ALA A 41 6.38 -8.10 -6.34
C ALA A 41 7.45 -8.73 -7.20
N THR A 42 8.70 -8.52 -6.78
CA THR A 42 9.85 -9.21 -7.33
C THR A 42 10.17 -10.43 -6.46
N ARG A 43 10.33 -11.58 -7.11
CA ARG A 43 10.63 -12.87 -6.46
C ARG A 43 11.97 -13.40 -6.95
N GLN A 44 12.75 -13.94 -6.02
CA GLN A 44 13.92 -14.76 -6.29
C GLN A 44 13.51 -16.24 -6.34
N GLU A 45 14.10 -17.02 -7.25
CA GLU A 45 13.75 -18.45 -7.40
C GLU A 45 14.54 -19.39 -6.49
N SER A 46 15.80 -19.07 -6.14
CA SER A 46 16.66 -19.93 -5.30
C SER A 46 17.54 -19.16 -4.31
N PRO A 47 17.44 -19.40 -2.99
CA PRO A 47 16.26 -19.98 -2.34
C PRO A 47 15.00 -19.13 -2.66
N PRO A 48 13.81 -19.74 -2.78
CA PRO A 48 12.61 -19.02 -3.21
C PRO A 48 12.15 -18.03 -2.14
N LYS A 49 12.07 -16.74 -2.49
CA LYS A 49 11.58 -15.68 -1.59
C LYS A 49 11.10 -14.44 -2.34
N VAL A 50 10.19 -13.68 -1.72
CA VAL A 50 9.84 -12.33 -2.18
C VAL A 50 10.93 -11.37 -1.74
N ILE A 51 11.58 -10.70 -2.69
CA ILE A 51 12.72 -9.82 -2.40
C ILE A 51 12.32 -8.35 -2.28
N HIS A 52 11.24 -7.97 -2.97
CA HIS A 52 10.78 -6.59 -3.00
C HIS A 52 9.31 -6.52 -3.40
N ILE A 53 8.56 -5.59 -2.81
CA ILE A 53 7.20 -5.25 -3.18
C ILE A 53 7.13 -3.73 -3.40
N ASP A 54 6.79 -3.33 -4.61
CA ASP A 54 6.51 -1.95 -4.99
C ASP A 54 5.01 -1.69 -4.98
N TYR A 55 4.60 -0.49 -4.55
CA TYR A 55 3.22 -0.05 -4.66
C TYR A 55 3.05 1.38 -5.16
N VAL A 56 1.94 1.62 -5.85
CA VAL A 56 1.45 2.96 -6.17
C VAL A 56 0.05 3.10 -5.62
N LEU A 57 -0.11 4.06 -4.71
CA LEU A 57 -1.40 4.45 -4.16
C LEU A 57 -1.96 5.62 -4.96
N THR A 58 -3.08 5.41 -5.65
CA THR A 58 -3.80 6.47 -6.37
C THR A 58 -5.01 6.88 -5.55
N VAL A 59 -5.11 8.15 -5.20
CA VAL A 59 -6.16 8.68 -4.30
C VAL A 59 -6.99 9.70 -5.05
N ASP A 60 -8.31 9.53 -5.05
CA ASP A 60 -9.26 10.51 -5.56
C ASP A 60 -9.64 11.48 -4.43
N THR A 61 -9.18 12.73 -4.57
CA THR A 61 -9.28 13.79 -3.57
C THR A 61 -8.87 15.14 -4.16
N ASP A 62 -9.48 16.22 -3.67
CA ASP A 62 -9.05 17.60 -3.98
C ASP A 62 -8.10 18.17 -2.91
N GLU A 63 -7.71 17.34 -1.94
CA GLU A 63 -6.82 17.72 -0.85
C GLU A 63 -5.42 18.07 -1.39
N SER A 64 -4.74 19.01 -0.72
CA SER A 64 -3.38 19.42 -1.08
C SER A 64 -2.37 18.26 -1.10
N ASP A 65 -1.29 18.39 -1.86
CA ASP A 65 -0.20 17.39 -1.89
C ASP A 65 0.39 17.12 -0.49
N GLN A 66 0.50 18.16 0.34
CA GLN A 66 0.97 18.02 1.72
C GLN A 66 0.06 17.10 2.56
N ARG A 67 -1.27 17.19 2.35
CA ARG A 67 -2.24 16.34 3.05
C ARG A 67 -2.24 14.93 2.49
N LEU A 68 -2.03 14.77 1.18
CA LEU A 68 -1.85 13.46 0.54
C LEU A 68 -0.60 12.74 1.07
N ASP A 69 0.52 13.45 1.21
CA ASP A 69 1.75 12.93 1.80
C ASP A 69 1.58 12.59 3.29
N LEU A 70 0.82 13.41 4.03
CA LEU A 70 0.50 13.13 5.42
C LEU A 70 -0.31 11.83 5.55
N LEU A 71 -1.33 11.62 4.70
CA LEU A 71 -2.10 10.38 4.66
C LEU A 71 -1.18 9.18 4.38
N HIS A 72 -0.34 9.27 3.35
CA HIS A 72 0.59 8.20 2.96
C HIS A 72 1.57 7.84 4.08
N ARG A 73 2.17 8.84 4.74
CA ARG A 73 3.05 8.61 5.90
C ARG A 73 2.34 7.93 7.05
N ASN A 74 1.09 8.30 7.35
CA ASN A 74 0.32 7.66 8.43
C ASN A 74 0.01 6.20 8.11
N VAL A 75 -0.33 5.88 6.86
CA VAL A 75 -0.61 4.51 6.41
C VAL A 75 0.64 3.64 6.47
N ARG A 76 1.81 4.18 6.09
CA ARG A 76 3.09 3.46 6.23
C ARG A 76 3.48 3.24 7.67
N LYS A 77 3.30 4.25 8.54
CA LYS A 77 3.76 4.19 9.94
C LYS A 77 2.85 3.32 10.82
N TYR A 78 1.54 3.42 10.63
CA TYR A 78 0.53 2.80 11.51
C TYR A 78 -0.20 1.62 10.87
N GLY A 79 0.21 1.17 9.68
CA GLY A 79 -0.36 0.00 9.02
C GLY A 79 0.25 -1.29 9.55
N THR A 80 -0.50 -2.07 10.32
CA THR A 80 -0.02 -3.34 10.90
C THR A 80 0.54 -4.29 9.85
N ILE A 81 -0.19 -4.52 8.76
CA ILE A 81 0.27 -5.43 7.69
C ILE A 81 1.41 -4.83 6.89
N SER A 82 1.40 -3.53 6.62
CA SER A 82 2.55 -2.85 6.00
C SER A 82 3.83 -3.08 6.81
N ASN A 83 3.75 -2.96 8.13
CA ASN A 83 4.88 -3.19 9.04
C ASN A 83 5.31 -4.67 9.08
N THR A 84 4.36 -5.61 9.12
CA THR A 84 4.65 -7.06 9.07
C THR A 84 5.30 -7.46 7.75
N VAL A 85 4.87 -6.89 6.62
CA VAL A 85 5.49 -7.16 5.32
C VAL A 85 6.86 -6.52 5.25
N ALA A 86 7.00 -5.26 5.70
CA ALA A 86 8.26 -4.53 5.71
C ALA A 86 9.35 -5.18 6.59
N SER A 87 8.98 -5.97 7.60
CA SER A 87 9.94 -6.73 8.41
C SER A 87 10.47 -7.98 7.69
N ALA A 88 9.74 -8.50 6.70
CA ALA A 88 10.11 -9.70 5.94
C ALA A 88 10.71 -9.40 4.56
N THR A 89 10.33 -8.28 3.94
CA THR A 89 10.77 -7.88 2.60
C THR A 89 10.71 -6.36 2.44
N ARG A 90 11.40 -5.81 1.42
CA ARG A 90 11.30 -4.37 1.14
C ARG A 90 9.88 -4.04 0.64
N LEU A 91 9.28 -3.03 1.25
CA LEU A 91 7.97 -2.50 0.87
C LEU A 91 8.09 -0.99 0.63
N ASP A 92 8.23 -0.64 -0.64
CA ASP A 92 8.42 0.73 -1.09
C ASP A 92 7.29 1.16 -2.01
N GLY A 93 6.98 2.45 -2.00
CA GLY A 93 5.91 2.94 -2.84
C GLY A 93 5.68 4.42 -2.75
N ALA A 94 4.88 4.90 -3.70
CA ALA A 94 4.52 6.29 -3.86
C ALA A 94 3.01 6.49 -3.71
N VAL A 95 2.62 7.72 -3.41
CA VAL A 95 1.24 8.18 -3.48
C VAL A 95 1.11 9.20 -4.61
N ARG A 96 -0.03 9.20 -5.29
CA ARG A 96 -0.39 10.19 -6.30
C ARG A 96 -1.88 10.47 -6.28
N ARG A 97 -2.26 11.68 -6.71
CA ARG A 97 -3.66 12.04 -6.92
C ARG A 97 -4.17 11.39 -8.21
N LYS A 98 -5.43 10.96 -8.21
CA LYS A 98 -6.14 10.55 -9.43
C LYS A 98 -6.21 11.74 -10.38
N SER A 99 -5.73 11.56 -11.59
CA SER A 99 -5.81 12.56 -12.68
C SER A 99 -7.17 12.50 -13.37
#